data_AF-K4HBN0-F1
#
_entry.id   AF-K4HBN0-F1
#
_cell.length_a   1.000
_cell.length_b   1.000
_cell.length_c   1.000
_cell.angle_alpha   90.00
_cell.angle_beta   90.00
_cell.angle_gamma   90.00
#
_symmetry.space_group_name_H-M   'P 1'
#
loop_
_entity.id
_entity.type
_entity.pdbx_description
1 polymer ?
#
loop_
_entity_poly.entity_id
_entity_poly.type
_entity_poly.pdbx_seq_one_letter_code
_entity_poly.pdbx_strand_id
1 'polypeptide(L)'
;LACTRRIDPNLSKVSKIYPLPHMYVVKDLVPDLSNFYAQYKAIQPYLKKKDESKQGKEQYLQSIEEREKLDGLYECILCACCSTSCPSYWWNGDKYLGPAVLMQAYRWMIDSRDDYTEERLAQLEDPF
;
A
#
# COMPACT_ATOMS: atom_id res chain seq x y z
N LEU A 1 8.21 -7.49 10.57
CA LEU A 1 7.27 -7.44 11.72
C LEU A 1 7.91 -8.10 12.92
N ALA A 2 7.96 -7.43 14.07
CA ALA A 2 8.64 -7.96 15.27
C ALA A 2 7.91 -9.20 15.84
N CYS A 3 6.57 -9.17 15.89
CA CYS A 3 5.74 -10.25 16.46
C CYS A 3 5.87 -11.61 15.76
N THR A 4 6.38 -11.65 14.52
CA THR A 4 6.62 -12.89 13.76
C THR A 4 8.10 -13.14 13.49
N ARG A 5 9.01 -12.29 13.98
CA ARG A 5 10.45 -12.45 13.83
C ARG A 5 11.01 -13.24 15.02
N ARG A 6 11.62 -14.40 14.75
CA ARG A 6 12.31 -15.20 15.77
C ARG A 6 13.50 -14.44 16.35
N ILE A 7 13.69 -14.54 17.66
CA ILE A 7 14.93 -14.14 18.34
C ILE A 7 16.06 -15.04 17.83
N ASP A 8 17.22 -14.46 17.52
CA ASP A 8 18.44 -15.23 17.20
C ASP A 8 18.96 -15.86 18.50
N PRO A 9 19.02 -17.20 18.62
CA PRO A 9 19.47 -17.86 19.84
C PRO A 9 20.99 -17.74 20.06
N ASN A 10 21.75 -17.21 19.10
CA ASN A 10 23.19 -17.05 19.24
C ASN A 10 23.54 -15.91 20.23
N LEU A 11 23.89 -16.30 21.46
CA LEU A 11 24.23 -15.37 22.55
C LEU A 11 25.48 -14.51 22.30
N SER A 12 26.34 -14.87 21.33
CA SER A 12 27.50 -14.06 20.96
C SER A 12 27.15 -12.85 20.07
N LYS A 13 25.91 -12.78 19.56
CA LYS A 13 25.45 -11.70 18.67
C LYS A 13 24.52 -10.75 19.38
N VAL A 14 24.80 -9.44 19.26
CA VAL A 14 23.88 -8.39 19.70
C VAL A 14 22.89 -8.07 18.59
N SER A 15 21.59 -8.28 18.84
CA SER A 15 20.52 -7.89 17.91
C SER A 15 20.23 -6.40 18.03
N LYS A 16 20.37 -5.65 16.94
CA LYS A 16 20.05 -4.23 16.90
C LYS A 16 18.63 -4.02 16.38
N ILE A 17 17.86 -3.16 17.03
CA ILE A 17 16.47 -2.85 16.67
C ILE A 17 16.37 -1.34 16.44
N TYR A 18 15.77 -0.96 15.31
CA TYR A 18 15.61 0.42 14.88
C TYR A 18 14.16 0.67 14.43
N PRO A 19 13.71 1.93 14.39
CA PRO A 19 12.49 2.31 13.68
C PRO A 19 12.58 1.97 12.18
N LEU A 20 11.48 2.16 11.46
CA LEU A 20 11.49 2.08 10.00
C LEU A 20 12.48 3.12 9.41
N PRO A 21 13.34 2.74 8.44
CA PRO A 21 14.38 3.64 7.92
C PRO A 21 13.82 4.90 7.26
N HIS A 22 14.59 6.00 7.36
CA HIS A 22 14.32 7.29 6.71
C HIS A 22 12.93 7.90 7.05
N MET A 23 12.45 7.66 8.27
CA MET A 23 11.23 8.25 8.81
C MET A 23 11.56 9.21 9.95
N TYR A 24 10.75 10.25 10.13
CA TYR A 24 10.78 11.05 11.35
C TYR A 24 10.36 10.19 12.53
N VAL A 25 11.17 10.19 13.59
CA VAL A 25 10.89 9.41 14.80
C VAL A 25 10.10 10.27 15.77
N VAL A 26 8.88 9.84 16.11
CA VAL A 26 8.05 10.50 17.13
C VAL A 26 8.67 10.25 18.51
N LYS A 27 8.90 8.97 18.83
CA LYS A 27 9.56 8.51 20.06
C LYS A 27 9.98 7.04 19.95
N ASP A 28 11.12 6.67 20.52
CA ASP A 28 11.63 5.29 20.57
C ASP A 28 11.64 4.60 19.19
N LEU A 29 10.80 3.57 19.00
CA LEU A 29 10.66 2.82 17.75
C LEU A 29 9.42 3.23 16.93
N VAL A 30 8.80 4.36 17.25
CA VAL A 30 7.56 4.85 16.64
C VAL A 30 7.87 5.89 15.57
N PRO A 31 7.80 5.54 14.26
CA PRO A 31 7.91 6.51 13.18
C PRO A 31 6.59 7.27 12.98
N ASP A 32 6.68 8.49 12.44
CA ASP A 32 5.53 9.21 11.90
C ASP A 32 5.18 8.65 10.51
N LEU A 33 3.98 8.07 10.37
CA LEU A 33 3.47 7.47 9.13
C LEU A 33 2.41 8.34 8.43
N SER A 34 2.23 9.60 8.85
CA SER A 34 1.21 10.50 8.30
C SER A 34 1.33 10.68 6.78
N ASN A 35 2.55 10.91 6.25
CA ASN A 35 2.80 11.00 4.81
C ASN A 35 2.42 9.70 4.07
N PHE A 36 2.82 8.55 4.60
CA PHE A 36 2.49 7.24 4.04
C PHE A 36 0.97 7.03 3.92
N TYR A 37 0.20 7.39 4.96
CA TYR A 37 -1.26 7.31 4.94
C TYR A 37 -1.89 8.35 4.01
N ALA A 38 -1.31 9.54 3.90
CA ALA A 38 -1.78 10.56 2.96
C ALA A 38 -1.62 10.08 1.50
N GLN A 39 -0.48 9.47 1.16
CA GLN A 39 -0.25 8.87 -0.16
C GLN A 39 -1.24 7.72 -0.44
N TYR A 40 -1.49 6.85 0.55
CA TYR A 40 -2.51 5.80 0.41
C TYR A 40 -3.92 6.38 0.17
N LYS A 41 -4.28 7.46 0.86
CA LYS A 41 -5.56 8.15 0.62
C LYS A 41 -5.62 8.78 -0.77
N ALA A 42 -4.51 9.31 -1.28
CA ALA A 42 -4.45 10.02 -2.55
C ALA A 42 -4.89 9.12 -3.73
N ILE A 43 -4.56 7.83 -3.72
CA ILE A 43 -4.95 6.88 -4.77
C ILE A 43 -6.42 6.43 -4.73
N GLN A 44 -7.23 6.99 -3.83
CA GLN A 44 -8.66 6.67 -3.66
C GLN A 44 -8.91 5.15 -3.55
N PRO A 45 -8.47 4.50 -2.46
CA PRO A 45 -8.41 3.04 -2.36
C PRO A 45 -9.78 2.43 -1.97
N TYR A 46 -10.78 2.70 -2.78
CA TYR A 46 -12.15 2.20 -2.65
C TYR A 46 -12.76 1.98 -4.04
N LEU A 47 -13.81 1.17 -4.09
CA LEU A 47 -14.50 0.82 -5.33
C LEU A 47 -15.22 2.05 -5.89
N LYS A 48 -15.03 2.32 -7.17
CA LYS A 48 -15.71 3.41 -7.88
C LYS A 48 -16.47 2.86 -9.09
N LYS A 49 -17.74 3.19 -9.21
CA LYS A 49 -18.55 2.88 -10.40
C LYS A 49 -19.05 4.16 -11.04
N LYS A 50 -19.23 4.17 -12.37
CA LYS A 50 -19.75 5.37 -13.06
C LYS A 50 -21.19 5.70 -12.64
N ASP A 51 -21.97 4.67 -12.33
CA ASP A 51 -23.32 4.78 -11.76
C ASP A 51 -23.39 4.08 -10.40
N GLU A 52 -23.48 4.89 -9.34
CA GLU A 52 -23.60 4.43 -7.95
C GLU A 52 -25.07 4.37 -7.47
N SER A 53 -26.06 4.72 -8.31
CA SER A 53 -27.48 4.77 -7.91
C SER A 53 -28.08 3.43 -7.48
N LYS A 54 -27.42 2.32 -7.84
CA LYS A 54 -27.81 0.95 -7.49
C LYS A 54 -26.95 0.36 -6.35
N GLN A 55 -26.08 1.15 -5.73
CA GLN A 55 -25.27 0.68 -4.61
C GLN A 55 -26.16 0.10 -3.50
N GLY A 56 -25.78 -1.07 -3.00
CA GLY A 56 -26.49 -1.75 -1.90
C GLY A 56 -27.79 -2.47 -2.29
N LYS A 57 -28.23 -2.41 -3.56
CA LYS A 57 -29.43 -3.13 -4.00
C LYS A 57 -29.17 -4.61 -4.23
N GLU A 58 -28.05 -4.94 -4.86
CA GLU A 58 -27.64 -6.30 -5.20
C GLU A 58 -26.12 -6.45 -5.11
N GLN A 59 -25.64 -7.69 -5.13
CA GLN A 59 -24.22 -8.00 -5.18
C GLN A 59 -23.67 -7.71 -6.59
N TYR A 60 -22.47 -7.15 -6.69
CA TYR A 60 -21.77 -7.07 -7.97
C TYR A 60 -21.24 -8.44 -8.37
N LEU A 61 -21.56 -8.88 -9.59
CA LEU A 61 -21.06 -10.12 -10.16
C LEU A 61 -19.56 -9.96 -10.50
N GLN A 62 -18.79 -11.01 -10.22
CA GLN A 62 -17.37 -11.14 -10.53
C GLN A 62 -17.08 -12.64 -10.71
N SER A 63 -16.36 -13.02 -11.78
CA SER A 63 -16.00 -14.43 -12.00
C SER A 63 -14.90 -14.89 -11.05
N ILE A 64 -14.70 -16.21 -10.92
CA ILE A 64 -13.61 -16.76 -10.10
C ILE A 64 -12.25 -16.28 -10.64
N GLU A 65 -12.07 -16.31 -11.96
CA GLU A 65 -10.85 -15.92 -12.65
C GLU A 65 -10.58 -14.41 -12.51
N GLU A 66 -11.61 -13.57 -12.49
CA GLU A 66 -11.46 -12.14 -12.21
C GLU A 66 -11.08 -11.87 -10.75
N ARG A 67 -11.70 -12.61 -9.81
CA ARG A 67 -11.40 -12.49 -8.39
C ARG A 67 -9.98 -12.96 -8.07
N GLU A 68 -9.51 -14.04 -8.69
CA GLU A 68 -8.18 -14.62 -8.48
C GLU A 68 -7.06 -13.62 -8.79
N LYS A 69 -7.26 -12.70 -9.74
CA LYS A 69 -6.31 -11.60 -10.05
C LYS A 69 -5.98 -10.72 -8.85
N LEU A 70 -6.83 -10.69 -7.83
CA LEU A 70 -6.62 -9.89 -6.63
C LEU A 70 -5.73 -10.58 -5.59
N ASP A 71 -5.52 -11.90 -5.70
CA ASP A 71 -4.66 -12.66 -4.80
C ASP A 71 -3.20 -12.19 -4.91
N GLY A 72 -2.54 -12.04 -3.77
CA GLY A 72 -1.24 -11.40 -3.63
C GLY A 72 -1.28 -9.86 -3.53
N LEU A 73 -2.44 -9.23 -3.74
CA LEU A 73 -2.61 -7.77 -3.65
C LEU A 73 -3.42 -7.35 -2.42
N TYR A 74 -4.58 -7.97 -2.16
CA TYR A 74 -5.48 -7.55 -1.07
C TYR A 74 -4.98 -7.94 0.32
N GLU A 75 -4.02 -8.86 0.41
CA GLU A 75 -3.41 -9.37 1.64
C GLU A 75 -2.44 -8.35 2.27
N CYS A 76 -2.19 -7.24 1.60
CA CYS A 76 -1.37 -6.16 2.12
C CYS A 76 -1.92 -5.62 3.45
N ILE A 77 -1.09 -5.65 4.50
CA ILE A 77 -1.46 -5.15 5.83
C ILE A 77 -1.04 -3.69 6.08
N LEU A 78 -0.63 -2.96 5.04
CA LEU A 78 -0.18 -1.56 5.12
C LEU A 78 0.88 -1.29 6.20
N CYS A 79 1.83 -2.21 6.41
CA CYS A 79 2.86 -2.07 7.45
C CYS A 79 4.04 -1.15 7.09
N ALA A 80 4.03 -0.54 5.90
CA ALA A 80 5.06 0.32 5.32
C ALA A 80 6.47 -0.29 5.13
N CYS A 81 6.75 -1.53 5.59
CA CYS A 81 8.09 -2.13 5.53
C CYS A 81 8.74 -2.08 4.14
N CYS A 82 7.98 -2.38 3.08
CA CYS A 82 8.48 -2.36 1.70
C CYS A 82 8.83 -0.95 1.21
N SER A 83 8.07 0.06 1.63
CA SER A 83 8.29 1.46 1.20
C SER A 83 9.46 2.06 1.95
N THR A 84 9.54 1.85 3.26
CA THR A 84 10.67 2.32 4.08
C THR A 84 11.93 1.48 3.89
N SER A 85 11.92 0.42 3.08
CA SER A 85 13.13 -0.29 2.63
C SER A 85 13.59 0.14 1.23
N CYS A 86 12.81 0.96 0.52
CA CYS A 86 13.07 1.36 -0.85
C CYS A 86 13.92 2.65 -0.88
N PRO A 87 15.15 2.63 -1.43
CA PRO A 87 15.97 3.84 -1.52
C PRO A 87 15.32 4.97 -2.31
N SER A 88 14.56 4.69 -3.38
CA SER A 88 13.83 5.73 -4.11
C SER A 88 12.80 6.46 -3.24
N TYR A 89 12.17 5.75 -2.30
CA TYR A 89 11.25 6.34 -1.32
C TYR A 89 11.98 7.09 -0.21
N TRP A 90 13.22 6.72 0.12
CA TRP A 90 14.06 7.52 1.02
C TRP A 90 14.35 8.88 0.40
N TRP A 91 14.76 8.89 -0.87
CA TRP A 91 15.19 10.12 -1.53
C TRP A 91 14.03 11.02 -1.97
N ASN A 92 12.89 10.45 -2.37
CA ASN A 92 11.78 11.20 -2.98
C ASN A 92 10.42 10.79 -2.41
N GLY A 93 10.34 10.40 -1.13
CA GLY A 93 9.09 9.94 -0.51
C GLY A 93 7.99 11.00 -0.39
N ASP A 94 8.30 12.25 -0.71
CA ASP A 94 7.34 13.35 -0.85
C ASP A 94 6.54 13.28 -2.17
N LYS A 95 7.12 12.71 -3.23
CA LYS A 95 6.49 12.59 -4.57
C LYS A 95 6.28 11.15 -5.00
N TYR A 96 7.29 10.31 -4.83
CA TYR A 96 7.21 8.89 -5.16
C TYR A 96 6.31 8.18 -4.14
N LEU A 97 5.21 7.60 -4.63
CA LEU A 97 4.18 6.95 -3.81
C LEU A 97 4.68 5.73 -3.04
N GLY A 98 5.74 5.07 -3.54
CA GLY A 98 6.29 3.87 -2.91
C GLY A 98 5.55 2.57 -3.26
N PRO A 99 6.21 1.41 -3.06
CA PRO A 99 5.72 0.11 -3.49
C PRO A 99 4.38 -0.30 -2.86
N ALA A 100 4.13 0.03 -1.59
CA ALA A 100 2.87 -0.33 -0.94
C ALA A 100 1.67 0.38 -1.59
N VAL A 101 1.80 1.68 -1.82
CA VAL A 101 0.73 2.50 -2.41
C VAL A 101 0.53 2.13 -3.88
N LEU A 102 1.61 1.94 -4.65
CA LEU A 102 1.52 1.54 -6.05
C LEU A 102 0.87 0.16 -6.24
N MET A 103 1.20 -0.82 -5.38
CA MET A 103 0.54 -2.12 -5.40
C MET A 103 -0.96 -2.01 -5.09
N GLN A 104 -1.34 -1.13 -4.15
CA GLN A 104 -2.75 -0.86 -3.86
C GLN A 104 -3.46 -0.12 -5.00
N ALA A 105 -2.78 0.81 -5.69
CA ALA A 105 -3.33 1.43 -6.89
C ALA A 105 -3.61 0.36 -7.97
N TYR A 106 -2.65 -0.54 -8.20
CA TYR A 106 -2.80 -1.66 -9.13
C TYR A 106 -3.96 -2.59 -8.74
N ARG A 107 -4.10 -2.92 -7.46
CA ARG A 107 -5.22 -3.70 -6.91
C ARG A 107 -6.59 -3.13 -7.30
N TRP A 108 -6.73 -1.80 -7.40
CA TRP A 108 -7.97 -1.18 -7.84
C TRP A 108 -8.09 -1.09 -9.35
N MET A 109 -6.98 -0.86 -10.06
CA MET A 109 -6.96 -0.79 -11.53
C MET A 109 -7.41 -2.10 -12.20
N ILE A 110 -7.17 -3.26 -11.57
CA ILE A 110 -7.50 -4.57 -12.12
C ILE A 110 -8.72 -5.24 -11.49
N ASP A 111 -9.41 -4.60 -10.54
CA ASP A 111 -10.67 -5.12 -10.00
C ASP A 111 -11.75 -4.98 -11.08
N SER A 112 -12.31 -6.09 -11.57
CA SER A 112 -13.31 -6.09 -12.65
C SER A 112 -14.57 -5.28 -12.36
N ARG A 113 -14.75 -4.86 -11.10
CA ARG A 113 -15.91 -4.09 -10.64
C ARG A 113 -15.65 -2.58 -10.64
N ASP A 114 -14.40 -2.13 -10.77
CA ASP A 114 -14.03 -0.71 -10.75
C ASP A 114 -14.06 -0.12 -12.16
N ASP A 115 -14.76 0.99 -12.35
CA ASP A 115 -14.95 1.61 -13.67
C ASP A 115 -13.98 2.78 -13.92
N TYR A 116 -12.93 2.96 -13.10
CA TYR A 116 -12.05 4.14 -13.11
C TYR A 116 -10.58 3.81 -13.41
N THR A 117 -10.31 2.70 -14.10
CA THR A 117 -8.94 2.29 -14.44
C THR A 117 -8.15 3.37 -15.17
N GLU A 118 -8.75 4.05 -16.16
CA GLU A 118 -8.07 5.11 -16.92
C GLU A 118 -7.72 6.32 -16.03
N GLU A 119 -8.64 6.77 -15.18
CA GLU A 119 -8.35 7.89 -14.27
C GLU A 119 -7.31 7.52 -13.20
N ARG A 120 -7.30 6.27 -12.75
CA ARG A 120 -6.28 5.76 -11.82
C ARG A 120 -4.90 5.72 -12.49
N LEU A 121 -4.81 5.34 -13.77
CA LEU A 121 -3.57 5.37 -14.54
C LEU A 121 -3.09 6.82 -14.75
N ALA A 122 -3.99 7.71 -15.18
CA ALA A 122 -3.67 9.13 -15.39
C ALA A 122 -3.14 9.82 -14.11
N GLN A 123 -3.58 9.38 -12.92
CA GLN A 123 -3.05 9.89 -11.65
C GLN A 123 -1.58 9.50 -11.40
N LEU A 124 -1.10 8.42 -12.02
CA LEU A 124 0.27 7.92 -11.89
C LEU A 124 1.21 8.48 -12.96
N GLU A 125 0.67 9.08 -14.02
CA GLU A 125 1.45 9.79 -15.02
C GLU A 125 1.99 11.08 -14.41
N ASP A 126 3.28 11.09 -14.08
CA ASP A 126 3.99 12.29 -13.66
C ASP A 126 4.15 13.23 -14.87
N PRO A 127 3.68 14.48 -14.84
CA PRO A 127 3.92 15.44 -15.90
C PRO A 127 5.36 16.02 -15.91
N PHE A 128 6.24 15.60 -15.00
CA PHE A 128 7.62 16.08 -14.87
C PHE A 128 8.68 15.06 -15.33
#